data_AF-A0A5S4YXR8-F1
#
_entry.id   AF-A0A5S4YXR8-F1
#
_cell.length_a   1.000
_cell.length_b   1.000
_cell.length_c   1.000
_cell.angle_alpha   90.00
_cell.angle_beta   90.00
_cell.angle_gamma   90.00
#
_symmetry.space_group_name_H-M   'P 1'
#
loop_
_entity.id
_entity.type
_entity.pdbx_description
1 polymer ?
#
loop_
_entity_poly.entity_id
_entity_poly.type
_entity_poly.pdbx_seq_one_letter_code
_entity_poly.pdbx_strand_id
1 'polypeptide(L)'
;MLFGLGDAELDAAAAEAGGEAVPGDVTESADIVRAIESCGQRLDIVVNAAGLTIPDQPLDVLDDVWAKTLEVNLTGTMRCVAPPYRF
;
A
#
# COMPACT_ATOMS: atom_id res chain seq x y z
N MET A 1 12.64 -1.23 -3.00
CA MET A 1 11.44 -1.98 -3.37
C MET A 1 10.27 -1.02 -3.34
N LEU A 2 9.45 -1.01 -4.39
CA LEU A 2 8.22 -0.22 -4.48
C LEU A 2 7.05 -1.19 -4.62
N PHE A 3 6.07 -1.07 -3.73
CA PHE A 3 4.88 -1.91 -3.67
C PHE A 3 3.64 -1.12 -4.09
N GLY A 4 2.80 -1.69 -4.96
CA GLY A 4 1.58 -1.04 -5.46
C GLY A 4 0.82 -1.91 -6.47
N LEU A 5 -0.28 -1.42 -7.05
CA LEU A 5 -1.27 -2.24 -7.80
C LEU A 5 -0.75 -2.96 -9.06
N GLY A 6 0.52 -2.79 -9.46
CA GLY A 6 1.14 -3.55 -10.55
C GLY A 6 0.84 -3.01 -11.94
N ASP A 7 0.96 -1.70 -12.11
CA ASP A 7 0.81 -0.97 -13.38
C ASP A 7 2.17 -0.52 -13.94
N ALA A 8 2.14 0.08 -15.14
CA ALA A 8 3.35 0.57 -15.80
C ALA A 8 4.01 1.71 -15.01
N GLU A 9 3.21 2.47 -14.27
CA GLU A 9 3.64 3.55 -13.39
C GLU A 9 4.48 3.02 -12.22
N LEU A 10 4.08 1.90 -11.60
CA LEU A 10 4.88 1.24 -10.57
C LEU A 10 6.24 0.80 -11.09
N ASP A 11 6.27 0.13 -12.25
CA ASP A 11 7.50 -0.33 -12.89
C ASP A 11 8.43 0.84 -13.22
N ALA A 12 7.88 1.92 -13.78
CA ALA A 12 8.63 3.13 -14.11
C ALA A 12 9.20 3.81 -12.85
N ALA A 13 8.40 3.95 -11.79
CA ALA A 13 8.85 4.54 -10.53
C ALA A 13 9.93 3.70 -9.85
N ALA A 14 9.81 2.36 -9.90
CA ALA A 14 10.83 1.47 -9.37
C ALA A 14 12.14 1.61 -10.15
N ALA A 15 12.08 1.66 -11.49
CA ALA A 15 13.25 1.87 -12.33
C ALA A 15 13.92 3.23 -12.07
N GLU A 16 13.15 4.31 -11.93
CA GLU A 16 13.67 5.65 -11.60
C GLU A 16 14.36 5.67 -10.23
N ALA A 17 13.80 4.97 -9.25
CA ALA A 17 14.38 4.84 -7.91
C ALA A 17 15.55 3.84 -7.82
N GLY A 18 15.90 3.14 -8.91
CA GLY A 18 16.90 2.07 -8.91
C GLY A 18 16.50 0.86 -8.05
N GLY A 19 15.20 0.64 -7.87
CA GLY A 19 14.63 -0.44 -7.07
C GLY A 19 13.88 -1.48 -7.90
N GLU A 20 13.18 -2.36 -7.21
CA GLU A 20 12.33 -3.41 -7.78
C GLU A 20 10.86 -3.12 -7.47
N ALA A 21 10.00 -3.31 -8.48
CA ALA A 21 8.54 -3.22 -8.35
C ALA A 21 7.99 -4.56 -7.83
N VAL A 22 7.09 -4.49 -6.85
CA VAL A 22 6.37 -5.64 -6.31
C VAL A 22 4.87 -5.35 -6.40
N PRO A 23 4.14 -6.04 -7.30
CA PRO A 23 2.72 -5.81 -7.45
C PRO A 23 1.92 -6.36 -6.26
N GLY A 24 0.90 -5.62 -5.83
CA GLY A 24 -0.10 -6.02 -4.85
C GLY A 24 -0.92 -4.85 -4.29
N ASP A 25 -1.89 -5.17 -3.43
CA ASP A 25 -2.81 -4.19 -2.85
C ASP A 25 -2.59 -4.04 -1.33
N VAL A 26 -2.52 -2.80 -0.85
CA VAL A 26 -2.44 -2.49 0.60
C VAL A 26 -3.70 -2.89 1.38
N THR A 27 -4.81 -3.20 0.70
CA THR A 27 -5.99 -3.77 1.35
C THR A 27 -5.88 -5.27 1.58
N GLU A 28 -4.89 -5.93 0.96
CA GLU A 28 -4.70 -7.38 1.02
C GLU A 28 -3.49 -7.74 1.89
N SER A 29 -3.73 -8.29 3.08
CA SER A 29 -2.64 -8.65 4.02
C SER A 29 -1.64 -9.64 3.42
N ALA A 30 -2.09 -10.55 2.55
CA ALA A 30 -1.22 -11.52 1.90
C ALA A 30 -0.23 -10.85 0.94
N ASP A 31 -0.60 -9.74 0.31
CA ASP A 31 0.24 -9.01 -0.62
C ASP A 31 1.32 -8.24 0.12
N ILE A 32 0.95 -7.61 1.23
CA ILE A 32 1.87 -6.92 2.14
C ILE A 32 2.91 -7.90 2.70
N VAL A 33 2.47 -9.08 3.14
CA VAL A 33 3.37 -10.14 3.64
C VAL A 33 4.41 -10.52 2.59
N ARG A 34 3.97 -10.81 1.35
CA ARG A 34 4.90 -11.14 0.25
C ARG A 34 5.86 -10.01 -0.07
N ALA A 35 5.39 -8.76 -0.04
CA ALA A 35 6.23 -7.59 -0.28
C ALA A 35 7.29 -7.41 0.81
N ILE A 36 6.93 -7.57 2.09
CA ILE A 36 7.88 -7.49 3.20
C ILE A 36 8.92 -8.63 3.10
N GLU A 37 8.49 -9.86 2.80
CA GLU A 37 9.39 -11.00 2.61
C GLU A 37 10.37 -10.80 1.44
N SER A 38 9.97 -10.07 0.40
CA SER A 38 10.85 -9.73 -0.73
C SER A 38 11.98 -8.74 -0.37
N CYS A 39 11.86 -8.01 0.75
CA CYS A 39 12.92 -7.09 1.21
C CYS A 39 14.16 -7.80 1.77
N GLY A 40 14.10 -9.12 1.92
CA GLY A 40 15.16 -9.93 2.52
C GLY A 40 15.08 -9.95 4.05
N GLN A 41 16.23 -10.10 4.72
CA GLN A 41 16.26 -10.38 6.16
C GLN A 41 15.92 -9.17 7.05
N ARG A 42 16.00 -7.95 6.51
CA ARG A 42 15.84 -6.72 7.28
C ARG A 42 15.22 -5.60 6.44
N LEU A 43 14.24 -4.92 7.02
CA LEU A 43 13.59 -3.73 6.47
C LEU A 43 13.86 -2.54 7.39
N ASP A 44 14.67 -1.59 6.93
CA ASP A 44 15.09 -0.45 7.76
C ASP A 44 14.08 0.71 7.75
N ILE A 45 13.43 0.94 6.62
CA ILE A 45 12.53 2.08 6.41
C ILE A 45 11.30 1.60 5.66
N VAL A 46 10.13 2.05 6.12
CA VAL A 46 8.85 1.91 5.41
C VAL A 46 8.28 3.30 5.16
N VAL A 47 7.90 3.57 3.92
CA VAL A 47 7.17 4.78 3.52
C VAL A 47 5.81 4.34 3.01
N ASN A 48 4.75 4.68 3.75
CA ASN A 48 3.38 4.40 3.33
C ASN A 48 2.89 5.52 2.41
N ALA A 49 2.99 5.29 1.10
CA ALA A 49 2.61 6.27 0.07
C ALA A 49 1.33 5.89 -0.70
N ALA A 50 0.77 4.70 -0.47
CA ALA A 50 -0.49 4.30 -1.08
C ALA A 50 -1.62 5.20 -0.58
N GLY A 51 -2.44 5.72 -1.49
CA GLY A 51 -3.53 6.61 -1.14
C GLY A 51 -4.56 6.78 -2.24
N LEU A 52 -5.81 6.92 -1.83
CA LEU A 52 -6.92 7.35 -2.65
C LEU A 52 -7.34 8.75 -2.21
N THR A 53 -7.45 9.65 -3.18
CA THR A 53 -8.13 10.94 -2.99
C THR A 53 -9.33 10.94 -3.92
N ILE A 54 -10.52 10.74 -3.36
CA ILE A 54 -11.78 10.77 -4.11
C ILE A 54 -12.40 12.15 -3.89
N PRO A 55 -12.54 12.98 -4.93
CA PRO A 55 -13.11 14.32 -4.78
C PRO A 55 -14.59 14.21 -4.41
N ASP A 56 -14.93 14.62 -3.20
CA ASP A 56 -16.30 14.64 -2.71
C ASP A 56 -16.50 15.78 -1.69
N GLN A 57 -17.75 16.17 -1.47
CA GLN A 57 -18.08 17.04 -0.34
C GLN A 57 -18.39 16.19 0.89
N PRO A 58 -18.00 16.62 2.11
CA PRO A 58 -18.27 15.86 3.33
C PRO A 58 -19.75 15.52 3.56
N LEU A 59 -20.68 16.29 2.98
CA LEU A 59 -22.13 16.07 3.10
C LEU A 59 -22.68 15.05 2.08
N ASP A 60 -21.94 14.82 0.98
CA ASP A 60 -22.41 14.05 -0.17
C ASP A 60 -21.65 12.71 -0.32
N VAL A 61 -20.59 12.51 0.47
CA VAL A 61 -19.78 11.30 0.42
C VAL A 61 -20.59 10.05 0.76
N LEU A 62 -20.58 9.10 -0.18
CA LEU A 62 -21.22 7.81 0.01
C LEU A 62 -20.42 6.95 1.00
N ASP A 63 -21.14 6.14 1.78
CA ASP A 63 -20.54 5.28 2.80
C ASP A 63 -19.48 4.31 2.23
N ASP A 64 -19.70 3.79 1.02
CA ASP A 64 -18.79 2.87 0.34
C ASP A 64 -17.51 3.57 -0.14
N VAL A 65 -17.65 4.80 -0.67
CA VAL A 65 -16.54 5.69 -1.05
C VAL A 65 -15.69 6.03 0.16
N TRP A 66 -16.33 6.40 1.27
CA TRP A 66 -15.63 6.69 2.52
C TRP A 66 -14.95 5.45 3.10
N ALA A 67 -15.64 4.31 3.12
CA ALA A 67 -15.07 3.04 3.56
C ALA A 67 -13.84 2.65 2.74
N LYS A 68 -13.88 2.79 1.40
CA LYS A 68 -12.71 2.50 0.55
C LYS A 68 -11.55 3.46 0.82
N THR A 69 -11.82 4.74 1.09
CA THR A 69 -10.80 5.73 1.47
C THR A 69 -10.10 5.35 2.77
N LEU A 70 -10.87 5.00 3.81
CA LEU A 70 -10.31 4.52 5.07
C LEU A 70 -9.54 3.21 4.89
N GLU A 71 -10.08 2.30 4.09
CA GLU A 71 -9.50 0.99 3.85
C GLU A 71 -8.11 1.06 3.21
N VAL A 72 -7.92 1.96 2.23
CA VAL A 72 -6.61 2.17 1.59
C VAL A 72 -5.70 3.05 2.46
N ASN A 73 -6.16 4.25 2.83
CA ASN A 73 -5.27 5.29 3.38
C ASN A 73 -4.90 5.03 4.84
N LEU A 74 -5.81 4.44 5.62
CA LEU A 74 -5.64 4.25 7.05
C LEU A 74 -5.44 2.78 7.41
N THR A 75 -6.40 1.91 7.09
CA THR A 75 -6.31 0.48 7.44
C THR A 75 -5.14 -0.18 6.71
N GLY A 76 -4.95 0.09 5.42
CA GLY A 76 -3.80 -0.40 4.65
C GLY A 76 -2.45 0.03 5.25
N THR A 77 -2.31 1.32 5.61
CA THR A 77 -1.13 1.82 6.35
C THR A 77 -0.88 1.03 7.64
N MET A 78 -1.92 0.74 8.42
CA MET A 78 -1.79 -0.04 9.65
C MET A 78 -1.36 -1.49 9.39
N ARG A 79 -1.81 -2.12 8.30
CA ARG A 79 -1.37 -3.46 7.89
C ARG A 79 0.11 -3.50 7.52
N CYS A 80 0.63 -2.46 6.88
CA CYS A 80 2.05 -2.37 6.50
C CYS A 80 2.98 -2.25 7.72
N VAL A 81 2.57 -1.55 8.78
CA VAL A 81 3.41 -1.32 9.97
C VAL A 81 3.25 -2.40 11.05
N ALA A 82 2.08 -3.04 11.10
CA ALA A 82 1.79 -4.11 12.03
C ALA A 82 1.27 -5.36 11.27
N PRO A 83 2.09 -5.93 10.38
CA PRO A 83 1.73 -7.18 9.72
C PRO A 83 1.42 -8.27 10.77
N PRO A 84 0.61 -9.28 10.43
CA PRO A 84 0.08 -10.27 11.39
C PRO A 84 1.12 -11.14 12.11
N TYR A 85 2.43 -10.86 12.01
CA TYR A 85 3.50 -11.45 12.80
C TYR A 85 3.54 -10.97 14.26
N ARG A 86 2.38 -10.79 14.92
CA ARG A 86 2.34 -10.63 16.37
C ARG A 86 2.30 -12.01 17.02
N PHE A 87 3.22 -12.20 17.97
CA PHE A 87 3.57 -13.40 18.75
C PHE A 87 2.45 -14.42 18.99
#